data_AF-A0A7K0AAZ4-F1
#
_entry.id   AF-A0A7K0AAZ4-F1
#
_cell.length_a   1.000
_cell.length_b   1.000
_cell.length_c   1.000
_cell.angle_alpha   90.00
_cell.angle_beta   90.00
_cell.angle_gamma   90.00
#
_symmetry.space_group_name_H-M   'P 1'
#
loop_
_entity.id
_entity.type
_entity.pdbx_description
1 polymer ?
#
loop_
_entity_poly.entity_id
_entity_poly.type
_entity_poly.pdbx_seq_one_letter_code
_entity_poly.pdbx_strand_id
1 'polypeptide(L)'
;LEGAQRWGLPSMVLTDNDLVYNGQRRNITVAFAANLGHLGIKTITSSFYHPQTCGKAERFHQTEQKWLAQQPPAATLDELNQQLDTFTSIYNHQRPHRSLGGATPATIWEAASKAGPADRPLTTPKRVTSARVCVDGTVWSRPYRIAVGRRYQGTSVTVIIDGDQGY
;
A
#
# COMPACT_ATOMS: atom_id res chain seq x y z
N LEU A 1 1.06 -4.92 12.77
CA LEU A 1 -0.20 -4.34 13.31
C LEU A 1 0.05 -3.28 14.40
N GLU A 2 1.21 -3.26 15.05
CA GLU A 2 1.53 -2.33 16.14
C GLU A 2 1.28 -0.84 15.80
N GLY A 3 1.72 -0.37 14.63
CA GLY A 3 1.47 1.01 14.21
C GLY A 3 -0.01 1.37 14.08
N ALA A 4 -0.84 0.44 13.58
CA ALA A 4 -2.28 0.63 13.49
C ALA A 4 -2.96 0.65 14.87
N GLN A 5 -2.49 -0.17 15.81
CA GLN A 5 -2.98 -0.16 17.20
C GLN A 5 -2.62 1.15 17.90
N ARG A 6 -1.41 1.66 17.65
CA ARG A 6 -0.90 2.88 18.28
C ARG A 6 -1.48 4.16 17.69
N TRP A 7 -1.69 4.22 16.38
CA TRP A 7 -2.02 5.46 15.67
C TRP A 7 -3.37 5.44 14.94
N GLY A 8 -4.07 4.30 14.94
CA GLY A 8 -5.27 4.08 14.14
C GLY A 8 -4.96 3.69 12.70
N LEU A 9 -6.00 3.27 11.98
CA LEU A 9 -5.92 3.00 10.55
C LEU A 9 -6.13 4.30 9.76
N PRO A 10 -5.34 4.55 8.70
CA PRO A 10 -5.54 5.72 7.84
C PRO A 10 -6.65 5.48 6.83
N SER A 11 -7.23 6.56 6.29
CA SER A 11 -8.13 6.50 5.13
C SER A 11 -7.44 6.03 3.85
N MET A 12 -6.14 6.34 3.70
CA MET A 12 -5.36 6.04 2.51
C MET A 12 -3.90 5.69 2.84
N VAL A 13 -3.29 4.83 2.03
CA VAL A 13 -1.87 4.47 2.10
C VAL A 13 -1.20 4.78 0.76
N LEU A 14 -0.15 5.59 0.81
CA LEU A 14 0.69 5.91 -0.34
C LEU A 14 1.89 4.97 -0.40
N THR A 15 2.07 4.28 -1.52
CA THR A 15 3.23 3.45 -1.80
C THR A 15 3.92 3.89 -3.09
N ASP A 16 5.12 3.37 -3.31
CA ASP A 16 5.70 3.37 -4.65
C ASP A 16 4.97 2.39 -5.58
N ASN A 17 5.50 2.22 -6.79
CA ASN A 17 4.92 1.35 -7.81
C ASN A 17 5.51 -0.06 -7.83
N ASP A 18 6.23 -0.48 -6.79
CA ASP A 18 6.73 -1.85 -6.71
C ASP A 18 5.54 -2.84 -6.74
N LEU A 19 5.73 -3.98 -7.40
CA LEU A 19 4.73 -5.03 -7.51
C LEU A 19 4.35 -5.65 -6.16
N VAL A 20 5.16 -5.50 -5.12
CA VAL A 20 4.77 -5.89 -3.75
C VAL A 20 3.57 -5.08 -3.26
N TYR A 21 3.46 -3.81 -3.66
CA TYR A 21 2.42 -2.88 -3.20
C TYR A 21 1.36 -2.57 -4.26
N ASN A 22 1.74 -2.59 -5.54
CA ASN A 22 0.87 -2.16 -6.63
C ASN A 22 0.95 -3.10 -7.85
N GLY A 23 -0.04 -3.99 -7.96
CA GLY A 23 -0.25 -4.81 -9.15
C GLY A 23 -1.13 -4.17 -10.22
N GLN A 24 -1.71 -2.97 -9.99
CA GLN A 24 -2.72 -2.40 -10.90
C GLN A 24 -2.20 -2.25 -12.33
N ARG A 25 -0.91 -1.90 -12.50
CA ARG A 25 -0.27 -1.77 -13.81
C ARG A 25 -0.23 -3.08 -14.61
N ARG A 26 -0.32 -4.23 -13.94
CA ARG A 26 -0.41 -5.56 -14.56
C ARG A 26 -1.83 -6.13 -14.51
N ASN A 27 -2.83 -5.32 -14.13
CA ASN A 27 -4.20 -5.75 -13.85
C ASN A 27 -4.27 -6.89 -12.82
N ILE A 28 -3.39 -6.84 -11.81
CA ILE A 28 -3.33 -7.77 -10.68
C ILE A 28 -3.67 -6.98 -9.42
N THR A 29 -4.49 -7.56 -8.55
CA THR A 29 -4.62 -7.07 -7.18
C THR A 29 -3.63 -7.86 -6.34
N VAL A 30 -2.73 -7.15 -5.66
CA VAL A 30 -1.74 -7.77 -4.78
C VAL A 30 -2.31 -7.87 -3.37
N ALA A 31 -1.86 -8.87 -2.61
CA ALA A 31 -2.38 -9.15 -1.27
C ALA A 31 -2.34 -7.91 -0.36
N PHE A 32 -1.30 -7.07 -0.48
CA PHE A 32 -1.21 -5.80 0.24
C PHE A 32 -2.41 -4.88 -0.03
N ALA A 33 -2.73 -4.66 -1.30
CA ALA A 33 -3.79 -3.74 -1.69
C ALA A 33 -5.19 -4.28 -1.35
N ALA A 34 -5.40 -5.58 -1.49
CA ALA A 34 -6.66 -6.19 -1.09
C ALA A 34 -6.86 -6.22 0.43
N ASN A 35 -5.83 -6.52 1.21
CA ASN A 35 -5.91 -6.45 2.67
C ASN A 35 -6.26 -5.04 3.16
N LEU A 36 -5.66 -4.01 2.56
CA LEU A 36 -6.03 -2.62 2.84
C LEU A 36 -7.47 -2.31 2.39
N GLY A 37 -7.90 -2.80 1.23
CA GLY A 37 -9.28 -2.69 0.75
C GLY A 37 -10.29 -3.29 1.73
N HIS A 38 -10.02 -4.50 2.25
CA HIS A 38 -10.85 -5.14 3.29
C HIS A 38 -10.98 -4.30 4.57
N LEU A 39 -9.92 -3.56 4.91
CA LEU A 39 -9.91 -2.65 6.05
C LEU A 39 -10.54 -1.28 5.77
N GLY A 40 -11.10 -1.05 4.57
CA GLY A 40 -11.67 0.25 4.19
C GLY A 40 -10.62 1.30 3.80
N ILE A 41 -9.37 0.88 3.54
CA ILE A 41 -8.21 1.76 3.31
C ILE A 41 -7.90 1.82 1.81
N LYS A 42 -7.83 3.02 1.26
CA LYS A 42 -7.53 3.21 -0.16
C LYS A 42 -6.03 3.20 -0.42
N THR A 43 -5.56 2.36 -1.32
CA THR A 43 -4.20 2.43 -1.83
C THR A 43 -4.07 3.51 -2.89
N ILE A 44 -3.06 4.37 -2.75
CA ILE A 44 -2.67 5.36 -3.75
C ILE A 44 -1.18 5.14 -4.08
N THR A 45 -0.78 5.44 -5.32
CA THR A 45 0.62 5.29 -5.73
C THR A 45 1.13 6.56 -6.39
N SER A 46 2.45 6.76 -6.32
CA SER A 46 3.10 7.86 -7.04
C SER A 46 2.87 7.76 -8.56
N SER A 47 2.63 8.89 -9.20
CA SER A 47 2.50 8.98 -10.65
C SER A 47 3.85 8.70 -11.33
N PHE A 48 3.80 8.21 -12.57
CA PHE A 48 5.01 7.97 -13.35
C PHE A 48 5.79 9.29 -13.58
N TYR A 49 7.12 9.24 -13.45
CA TYR A 49 8.03 10.40 -13.49
C TYR A 49 7.79 11.50 -12.43
N HIS A 50 6.99 11.23 -11.39
CA HIS A 50 6.78 12.16 -10.26
C HIS A 50 7.17 11.52 -8.91
N PRO A 51 8.47 11.19 -8.71
CA PRO A 51 8.97 10.56 -7.49
C PRO A 51 8.77 11.44 -6.24
N GLN A 52 8.55 12.74 -6.43
CA GLN A 52 8.30 13.73 -5.39
C GLN A 52 7.16 13.32 -4.43
N THR A 53 6.19 12.51 -4.90
CA THR A 53 5.07 12.04 -4.08
C THR A 53 5.53 11.17 -2.91
N CYS A 54 6.57 10.33 -3.12
CA CYS A 54 7.19 9.51 -2.07
C CYS A 54 8.33 10.24 -1.34
N GLY A 55 8.67 11.47 -1.76
CA GLY A 55 9.84 12.20 -1.31
C GLY A 55 9.86 12.53 0.19
N LYS A 56 8.71 12.49 0.89
CA LYS A 56 8.67 12.64 2.36
C LYS A 56 9.27 11.44 3.08
N ALA A 57 8.89 10.22 2.68
CA ALA A 57 9.44 8.99 3.26
C ALA A 57 10.92 8.83 2.88
N GLU A 58 11.27 9.13 1.63
CA GLU A 58 12.68 9.13 1.18
C GLU A 58 13.53 10.12 1.99
N ARG A 59 13.04 11.35 2.20
CA ARG A 59 13.74 12.35 3.01
C ARG A 59 13.84 11.94 4.48
N PHE A 60 12.82 11.27 5.01
CA PHE A 60 12.85 10.72 6.36
C PHE A 60 13.99 9.69 6.50
N HIS A 61 14.03 8.67 5.65
CA HIS A 61 15.08 7.64 5.68
C HIS A 61 16.48 8.23 5.48
N GLN A 62 16.63 9.22 4.59
CA GLN A 62 17.92 9.91 4.45
C GLN A 62 18.33 10.66 5.72
N THR A 63 17.37 11.25 6.45
CA THR A 63 17.65 11.97 7.70
C THR A 63 18.03 10.97 8.81
N GLU A 64 17.32 9.86 8.89
CA GLU A 64 17.58 8.75 9.80
C GLU A 64 18.97 8.16 9.59
N GLN A 65 19.31 7.76 8.36
CA GLN A 65 20.62 7.20 8.03
C GLN A 65 21.76 8.17 8.37
N LYS A 66 21.59 9.47 8.09
CA LYS A 66 22.58 10.49 8.46
C LYS A 66 22.73 10.65 9.97
N TRP A 67 21.64 10.50 10.73
CA TRP A 67 21.68 10.56 12.18
C TRP A 67 22.35 9.31 12.77
N LEU A 68 22.02 8.12 12.26
CA LEU A 68 22.64 6.84 12.65
C LEU A 68 24.14 6.82 12.35
N ALA A 69 24.56 7.37 11.22
CA ALA A 69 25.98 7.48 10.86
C ALA A 69 26.81 8.35 11.83
N GLN A 70 26.16 9.13 12.70
CA GLN A 70 26.82 9.92 13.75
C GLN A 70 26.82 9.21 15.11
N GLN A 71 26.19 8.04 15.23
CA GLN A 71 26.17 7.24 16.45
C GLN A 71 27.28 6.18 16.42
N PRO A 72 27.70 5.65 17.59
CA PRO A 72 28.49 4.43 17.64
C PRO A 72 27.76 3.30 16.86
N PRO A 73 28.47 2.52 16.03
CA PRO A 73 27.86 1.37 15.36
C PRO A 73 27.25 0.42 16.38
N ALA A 74 25.97 0.08 16.22
CA ALA A 74 25.30 -0.90 17.05
C ALA A 74 25.93 -2.29 16.85
N ALA A 75 26.27 -2.96 17.96
CA ALA A 75 26.79 -4.33 17.96
C ALA A 75 25.65 -5.38 17.95
N THR A 76 24.45 -4.98 18.35
CA THR A 76 23.26 -5.85 18.42
C THR A 76 22.02 -5.20 17.80
N LEU A 77 21.02 -6.02 17.48
CA LEU A 77 19.72 -5.52 17.02
C LEU A 77 19.01 -4.69 18.08
N ASP A 78 19.17 -5.03 19.36
CA ASP A 78 18.55 -4.29 20.47
C ASP A 78 19.15 -2.89 20.60
N GLU A 79 20.47 -2.76 20.46
CA GLU A 79 21.14 -1.46 20.42
C GLU A 79 20.68 -0.64 19.22
N LEU A 80 20.54 -1.25 18.04
CA LEU A 80 20.02 -0.56 16.86
C LEU A 80 18.58 -0.09 17.08
N ASN A 81 17.71 -0.93 17.65
CA ASN A 81 16.34 -0.57 17.98
C ASN A 81 16.29 0.62 18.96
N GLN A 82 17.14 0.63 20.00
CA GLN A 82 17.25 1.77 20.92
C GLN A 82 17.70 3.06 20.24
N GLN A 83 18.64 2.97 19.29
CA GLN A 83 19.06 4.10 18.47
C GLN A 83 17.89 4.62 17.60
N LEU A 84 17.15 3.73 16.95
CA LEU A 84 15.98 4.06 16.13
C LEU A 84 14.84 4.69 16.96
N ASP A 85 14.59 4.19 18.17
CA ASP A 85 13.60 4.75 19.10
C ASP A 85 14.01 6.17 19.54
N THR A 86 15.29 6.35 19.86
CA THR A 86 15.86 7.65 20.20
C THR A 86 15.72 8.64 19.04
N PHE A 87 16.07 8.22 17.83
CA PHE A 87 15.89 9.02 16.63
C PHE A 87 14.42 9.41 16.42
N THR A 88 13.51 8.45 16.54
CA THR A 88 12.07 8.66 16.38
C THR A 88 11.54 9.69 17.37
N SER A 89 11.98 9.61 18.63
CA SER A 89 11.64 10.58 19.68
C SER A 89 12.12 11.98 19.34
N ILE A 90 13.40 12.13 18.96
CA ILE A 90 13.99 13.42 18.58
C ILE A 90 13.28 14.00 17.35
N TYR A 91 13.09 13.19 16.30
CA TYR A 91 12.52 13.63 15.03
C TYR A 91 11.07 14.11 15.18
N ASN A 92 10.26 13.39 15.95
CA ASN A 92 8.84 13.65 16.09
C ASN A 92 8.51 14.70 17.16
N HIS A 93 9.29 14.78 18.26
CA HIS A 93 8.91 15.58 19.43
C HIS A 93 9.84 16.76 19.73
N GLN A 94 11.09 16.76 19.23
CA GLN A 94 12.09 17.76 19.62
C GLN A 94 12.52 18.63 18.44
N ARG A 95 12.67 18.03 17.26
CA ARG A 95 13.19 18.71 16.07
C ARG A 95 12.12 19.61 15.44
N PRO A 96 12.33 20.93 15.36
CA PRO A 96 11.45 21.83 14.61
C PRO A 96 11.61 21.60 13.11
N HIS A 97 10.52 21.57 12.34
CA HIS A 97 10.57 21.41 10.88
C HIS A 97 10.18 22.70 10.18
N ARG A 98 11.06 23.19 9.30
CA ARG A 98 10.80 24.41 8.52
C ARG A 98 9.55 24.30 7.65
N SER A 99 9.29 23.13 7.06
CA SER A 99 8.08 22.87 6.28
C SER A 99 6.79 22.87 7.09
N LEU A 100 6.88 22.83 8.43
CA LEU A 100 5.76 22.88 9.37
C LEU A 100 5.73 24.23 10.13
N GLY A 101 6.36 25.28 9.60
CA GLY A 101 6.41 26.59 10.25
C GLY A 101 7.16 26.60 11.57
N GLY A 102 8.09 25.67 11.79
CA GLY A 102 8.82 25.54 13.05
C GLY A 102 8.14 24.66 14.11
N ALA A 103 6.98 24.07 13.80
CA ALA A 103 6.38 23.04 14.66
C ALA A 103 7.08 21.68 14.52
N THR A 104 6.87 20.80 15.50
CA THR A 104 7.30 19.40 15.44
C THR A 104 6.23 18.54 14.75
N PRO A 105 6.60 17.37 14.17
CA PRO A 105 5.64 16.47 13.56
C PRO A 105 4.54 16.02 14.53
N ALA A 106 4.88 15.74 15.78
CA ALA A 106 3.91 15.35 16.81
C ALA A 106 2.87 16.45 17.07
N THR A 107 3.31 17.72 17.19
CA THR A 107 2.38 18.85 17.39
C THR A 107 1.40 19.00 16.23
N ILE A 108 1.87 18.89 14.98
CA ILE A 108 0.99 18.96 13.81
C ILE A 108 0.05 17.76 13.75
N TRP A 109 0.55 16.56 14.10
CA TRP A 109 -0.24 15.35 14.12
C TRP A 109 -1.37 15.37 15.15
N GLU A 110 -1.10 15.90 16.35
CA GLU A 110 -2.08 16.05 17.43
C GLU A 110 -3.15 17.09 17.11
N ALA A 111 -2.78 18.18 16.44
CA ALA A 111 -3.73 19.22 16.02
C ALA A 111 -4.60 18.82 14.83
N ALA A 112 -4.15 17.87 14.00
CA ALA A 112 -4.86 17.48 12.78
C ALA A 112 -6.02 16.51 13.07
N SER A 113 -7.15 16.72 12.38
CA SER A 113 -8.22 15.71 12.33
C SER A 113 -7.74 14.49 11.54
N LYS A 114 -7.76 13.32 12.18
CA LYS A 114 -7.29 12.06 11.59
C LYS A 114 -8.40 11.45 10.74
N ALA A 115 -8.13 11.26 9.46
CA ALA A 115 -9.03 10.54 8.56
C ALA A 115 -8.83 9.02 8.74
N GLY A 116 -9.86 8.34 9.23
CA GLY A 116 -9.90 6.89 9.38
C GLY A 116 -10.31 6.16 8.10
N PRO A 117 -10.27 4.82 8.09
CA PRO A 117 -10.79 4.02 6.98
C PRO A 117 -12.28 4.27 6.75
N ALA A 118 -12.76 3.87 5.58
CA ALA A 118 -14.20 3.79 5.34
C ALA A 118 -14.85 2.75 6.28
N ASP A 119 -16.11 3.00 6.69
CA ASP A 119 -16.89 2.10 7.56
C ASP A 119 -17.19 0.73 6.93
N ARG A 120 -16.86 0.56 5.65
CA ARG A 120 -17.04 -0.66 4.88
C ARG A 120 -15.79 -0.96 4.06
N PRO A 121 -15.53 -2.25 3.78
CA PRO A 121 -14.51 -2.65 2.82
C PRO A 121 -14.65 -1.85 1.52
N LEU A 122 -13.52 -1.33 1.04
CA LEU A 122 -13.46 -0.81 -0.31
C LEU A 122 -13.55 -2.02 -1.23
N THR A 123 -14.61 -2.09 -2.03
CA THR A 123 -14.80 -3.19 -2.97
C THR A 123 -13.55 -3.29 -3.85
N THR A 124 -12.82 -4.39 -3.73
CA THR A 124 -11.73 -4.73 -4.65
C THR A 124 -12.29 -4.69 -6.06
N PRO A 125 -11.62 -4.09 -7.05
CA PRO A 125 -12.15 -4.04 -8.40
C PRO A 125 -12.43 -5.47 -8.87
N LYS A 126 -13.71 -5.80 -9.02
CA LYS A 126 -14.15 -7.03 -9.70
C LYS A 126 -13.63 -6.91 -11.13
N ARG A 127 -12.77 -7.83 -11.56
CA ARG A 127 -12.39 -7.85 -12.98
C ARG A 127 -13.54 -8.46 -13.75
N VAL A 128 -14.33 -7.60 -14.37
CA VAL A 128 -15.41 -7.98 -15.28
C VAL A 128 -14.86 -7.95 -16.69
N THR A 129 -14.80 -9.10 -17.34
CA THR A 129 -14.36 -9.23 -18.73
C THR A 129 -15.41 -9.97 -19.54
N SER A 130 -15.64 -9.52 -20.77
CA SER A 130 -16.44 -10.27 -21.73
C SER A 130 -15.51 -11.19 -22.52
N ALA A 131 -15.86 -12.47 -22.60
CA ALA A 131 -15.12 -13.46 -23.37
C ALA A 131 -16.09 -14.31 -24.20
N ARG A 132 -15.57 -15.01 -25.20
CA ARG A 132 -16.33 -16.02 -25.94
C ARG A 132 -15.83 -17.41 -25.58
N VAL A 133 -16.76 -18.35 -25.51
CA VAL A 133 -16.42 -19.77 -25.31
C VAL A 133 -15.74 -20.29 -26.58
N CYS A 134 -14.52 -20.78 -26.42
CA CYS A 134 -13.73 -21.40 -27.48
C CYS A 134 -14.36 -22.72 -27.96
N VAL A 135 -13.87 -23.22 -29.09
CA VAL A 135 -14.35 -24.48 -29.72
C VAL A 135 -14.17 -25.69 -28.80
N ASP A 136 -13.17 -25.66 -27.92
CA ASP A 136 -12.92 -26.70 -26.94
C ASP A 136 -13.85 -26.64 -25.72
N GLY A 137 -14.75 -25.65 -25.64
CA GLY A 137 -15.65 -25.44 -24.50
C GLY A 137 -15.00 -24.73 -23.33
N THR A 138 -13.87 -24.04 -23.54
CA THR A 138 -13.19 -23.26 -22.50
C THR A 138 -13.38 -21.76 -22.69
N VAL A 139 -13.28 -21.02 -21.59
CA VAL A 139 -13.24 -19.56 -21.55
C VAL A 139 -11.90 -19.14 -21.00
N TRP A 140 -11.24 -18.23 -21.71
CA TRP A 140 -9.97 -17.63 -21.30
C TRP A 140 -10.20 -16.28 -20.62
N SER A 141 -9.75 -16.14 -19.37
CA SER A 141 -9.63 -14.86 -18.66
C SER A 141 -8.36 -14.89 -17.80
N ARG A 142 -7.26 -14.36 -18.35
CA ARG A 142 -5.89 -14.49 -17.80
C ARG A 142 -5.83 -14.24 -16.28
N PRO A 143 -5.26 -15.13 -15.46
CA PRO A 143 -4.49 -16.33 -15.83
C PRO A 143 -5.36 -17.59 -16.03
N TYR A 144 -6.67 -17.50 -15.85
CA TYR A 144 -7.54 -18.66 -15.77
C TYR A 144 -8.02 -19.14 -17.13
N ARG A 145 -8.07 -20.45 -17.26
CA ARG A 145 -8.79 -21.17 -18.31
C ARG A 145 -9.88 -22.01 -17.65
N ILE A 146 -11.13 -21.64 -17.90
CA ILE A 146 -12.29 -22.21 -17.20
C ILE A 146 -13.05 -23.08 -18.21
N ALA A 147 -13.23 -24.37 -17.90
CA ALA A 147 -14.06 -25.26 -18.70
C ALA A 147 -15.54 -25.00 -18.40
N VAL A 148 -16.31 -24.59 -19.40
CA VAL A 148 -17.76 -24.36 -19.31
C VAL A 148 -18.56 -25.37 -20.12
N GLY A 149 -17.89 -26.06 -21.04
CA GLY A 149 -18.44 -27.13 -21.88
C GLY A 149 -18.69 -26.69 -23.32
N ARG A 150 -18.50 -27.62 -24.28
CA ARG A 150 -18.62 -27.36 -25.73
C ARG A 150 -20.01 -26.91 -26.16
N ARG A 151 -21.06 -27.24 -25.39
CA ARG A 151 -22.43 -26.79 -25.66
C ARG A 151 -22.60 -25.27 -25.69
N TYR A 152 -21.68 -24.53 -25.07
CA TYR A 152 -21.71 -23.07 -25.04
C TYR A 152 -20.77 -22.43 -26.07
N GLN A 153 -20.16 -23.21 -26.97
CA GLN A 153 -19.25 -22.72 -28.01
C GLN A 153 -19.84 -21.50 -28.74
N GLY A 154 -19.01 -20.46 -28.90
CA GLY A 154 -19.40 -19.23 -29.60
C GLY A 154 -20.28 -18.26 -28.80
N THR A 155 -20.78 -18.68 -27.62
CA THR A 155 -21.57 -17.81 -26.74
C THR A 155 -20.68 -16.75 -26.10
N SER A 156 -21.14 -15.51 -26.05
CA SER A 156 -20.52 -14.44 -25.27
C SER A 156 -20.88 -14.61 -23.79
N VAL A 157 -19.88 -14.61 -22.92
CA VAL A 157 -20.04 -14.75 -21.47
C VAL A 157 -19.41 -13.56 -20.76
N THR A 158 -20.02 -13.15 -19.65
CA THR A 158 -19.42 -12.20 -18.71
C THR A 158 -18.69 -12.99 -17.64
N VAL A 159 -17.37 -12.82 -17.57
CA VAL A 159 -16.51 -13.42 -16.55
C VAL A 159 -16.31 -12.39 -15.45
N ILE A 160 -16.81 -12.71 -14.25
CA ILE A 160 -16.60 -11.93 -13.03
C ILE A 160 -15.59 -12.70 -12.20
N ILE A 161 -14.41 -12.12 -12.02
CA ILE A 161 -13.41 -12.67 -11.12
C ILE A 161 -13.53 -11.87 -9.82
N ASP A 162 -14.06 -12.55 -8.81
CA ASP A 162 -14.18 -12.09 -7.44
C ASP A 162 -13.15 -12.85 -6.62
N GLY A 163 -12.20 -12.14 -6.00
CA GLY A 163 -11.11 -12.75 -5.27
C GLY A 163 -9.79 -12.01 -5.44
N ASP A 164 -9.08 -11.91 -4.32
CA ASP A 164 -7.73 -11.41 -4.25
C ASP A 164 -6.80 -12.35 -5.04
N GLN A 165 -6.20 -11.83 -6.11
CA GLN A 165 -5.28 -12.61 -6.94
C GLN A 165 -3.91 -12.59 -6.27
N GLY A 166 -3.83 -13.21 -5.09
CA GLY A 166 -2.58 -13.49 -4.41
C GLY A 166 -1.68 -14.33 -5.30
N TYR A 167 -0.54 -13.77 -5.67
CA TYR A 167 0.68 -14.52 -5.94
C TYR A 167 1.55 -14.46 -4.68
#